data_AF-A0A0L0V4D0-F1
#
_entry.id   AF-A0A0L0V4D0-F1
#
_cell.length_a   1.000
_cell.length_b   1.000
_cell.length_c   1.000
_cell.angle_alpha   90.00
_cell.angle_beta   90.00
_cell.angle_gamma   90.00
#
_symmetry.space_group_name_H-M   'P 1'
#
loop_
_entity.id
_entity.type
_entity.pdbx_description
1 polymer ?
#
loop_
_entity_poly.entity_id
_entity_poly.type
_entity_poly.pdbx_seq_one_letter_code
_entity_poly.pdbx_strand_id
1 'polypeptide(L)'
;MELKKKSAEYHSRINELEENTFWRLFNPTLELICFDGCTDTPVEVLHVVLLGPVKYLFADFMEGIKNSPVKLKELEARWSAFNTESLNVPHIQAKYMVKHAGSFVGKEFRIVLQAAPFVLFPLMTKQQREIWYELCYLGSLIFQTRISNMDEYLEELTNVIRIFLFHIAKMNGRWANKPKFHMLLHLVASIRRYGPAALFATEKFESFNGVVRESSVHSNHISPSRDIAICFSSGNNIRLMLSGAYMFDHKKKTYFQASGRVMGLFDHVLIQKSLGYNSALIDPSEKHPCIHNSKVPSSDQEPTPEVLSNMLHQFKLRQISSVKLNHQEMIRKGAFVWEEGYNRRAPGVGCVKSIWEVIGTGDFYVMMNPCRFTSKHQICHMRMLEKQSHSIFAPTRSILCCLNVQHNCFDAKCEVVETRLSKNPRHEGSSLSPHISHKSLNSYILNAFSHHEPEMHRVLSGLQHFPISPELMNQALDHGLALWKAEKAKKQATVPTVATDSNQNADRLEATDVIEQQPGQKPKRRYQPRKKTLVSQEASTSQIPMD
;
A
#
# COMPACT_ATOMS: atom_id res chain seq x y z
N MET A 1 -48.91 2.81 -3.42
CA MET A 1 -49.47 2.10 -4.60
C MET A 1 -48.64 2.33 -5.87
N GLU A 2 -48.10 3.53 -6.11
CA GLU A 2 -47.28 3.84 -7.30
C GLU A 2 -45.98 3.03 -7.44
N LEU A 3 -45.29 2.70 -6.34
CA LEU A 3 -44.07 1.87 -6.39
C LEU A 3 -44.32 0.43 -6.87
N LYS A 4 -45.51 -0.13 -6.58
CA LYS A 4 -45.90 -1.47 -7.06
C LYS A 4 -46.31 -1.46 -8.55
N LYS A 5 -46.93 -0.38 -9.03
CA LYS A 5 -47.26 -0.19 -10.46
C LYS A 5 -45.99 -0.07 -11.31
N LYS A 6 -44.99 0.70 -10.86
CA LYS A 6 -43.68 0.80 -11.54
C LYS A 6 -42.95 -0.55 -11.63
N SER A 7 -43.15 -1.46 -10.66
CA SER A 7 -42.55 -2.80 -10.68
C SER A 7 -43.15 -3.71 -11.76
N ALA A 8 -44.47 -3.71 -11.94
CA ALA A 8 -45.11 -4.52 -12.99
C ALA A 8 -44.71 -4.04 -14.40
N GLU A 9 -44.66 -2.73 -14.61
CA GLU A 9 -44.24 -2.13 -15.87
C GLU A 9 -42.75 -2.37 -16.17
N TYR A 10 -41.89 -2.34 -15.14
CA TYR A 10 -40.48 -2.71 -15.26
C TYR A 10 -40.29 -4.19 -15.61
N HIS A 11 -41.04 -5.08 -14.95
CA HIS A 11 -40.99 -6.51 -15.25
C HIS A 11 -41.49 -6.80 -16.67
N SER A 12 -42.58 -6.16 -17.10
CA SER A 12 -43.06 -6.28 -18.48
C SER A 12 -42.02 -5.81 -19.49
N ARG A 13 -41.31 -4.70 -19.20
CA ARG A 13 -40.24 -4.19 -20.06
C ARG A 13 -39.01 -5.09 -20.07
N ILE A 14 -38.64 -5.71 -18.94
CA ILE A 14 -37.53 -6.69 -18.89
C ILE A 14 -37.90 -7.93 -19.70
N ASN A 15 -39.12 -8.46 -19.54
CA ASN A 15 -39.60 -9.61 -20.32
C ASN A 15 -39.65 -9.28 -21.82
N GLU A 16 -40.11 -8.08 -22.19
CA GLU A 16 -40.10 -7.63 -23.59
C GLU A 16 -38.68 -7.51 -24.16
N LEU A 17 -37.72 -7.02 -23.35
CA LEU A 17 -36.30 -6.98 -23.73
C LEU A 17 -35.74 -8.40 -23.91
N GLU A 18 -36.13 -9.35 -23.05
CA GLU A 18 -35.70 -10.75 -23.10
C GLU A 18 -36.26 -11.48 -24.32
N GLU A 19 -37.54 -11.27 -24.64
CA GLU A 19 -38.21 -11.91 -25.78
C GLU A 19 -37.82 -11.30 -27.13
N ASN A 20 -37.75 -9.96 -27.23
CA ASN A 20 -37.68 -9.26 -28.52
C ASN A 20 -36.30 -8.65 -28.83
N THR A 21 -35.50 -8.36 -27.81
CA THR A 21 -34.18 -7.73 -28.00
C THR A 21 -33.16 -8.27 -27.01
N PHE A 22 -33.04 -9.61 -26.90
CA PHE A 22 -32.21 -10.28 -25.91
C PHE A 22 -30.76 -9.75 -25.88
N TRP A 23 -30.19 -9.42 -27.04
CA TRP A 23 -28.86 -8.82 -27.20
C TRP A 23 -28.71 -7.43 -26.52
N ARG A 24 -29.80 -6.77 -26.14
CA ARG A 24 -29.77 -5.51 -25.36
C ARG A 24 -29.72 -5.73 -23.85
N LEU A 25 -29.97 -6.95 -23.36
CA LEU A 25 -29.85 -7.29 -21.94
C LEU A 25 -28.40 -7.33 -21.49
N PHE A 26 -27.52 -7.79 -22.38
CA PHE A 26 -26.09 -7.92 -22.12
C PHE A 26 -25.32 -6.79 -22.80
N ASN A 27 -24.15 -6.49 -22.24
CA ASN A 27 -23.25 -5.55 -22.89
C ASN A 27 -22.72 -6.20 -24.19
N PRO A 28 -22.88 -5.58 -25.37
CA PRO A 28 -22.39 -6.15 -26.64
C PRO A 28 -20.89 -6.46 -26.65
N THR A 29 -20.12 -5.86 -25.72
CA THR A 29 -18.70 -6.16 -25.50
C THR A 29 -18.48 -7.65 -25.19
N LEU A 30 -19.46 -8.36 -24.62
CA LEU A 30 -19.37 -9.79 -24.33
C LEU A 30 -19.42 -10.69 -25.58
N GLU A 31 -19.90 -10.15 -26.71
CA GLU A 31 -19.98 -10.87 -28.00
C GLU A 31 -18.76 -10.60 -28.90
N LEU A 32 -17.81 -9.77 -28.45
CA LEU A 32 -16.60 -9.52 -29.20
C LEU A 32 -15.80 -10.82 -29.33
N ILE A 33 -15.47 -11.21 -30.56
CA ILE A 33 -14.67 -12.41 -30.87
C ILE A 33 -13.34 -12.41 -30.09
N CYS A 34 -12.79 -11.22 -29.82
CA CYS A 34 -11.54 -11.06 -29.08
C CYS A 34 -11.68 -10.99 -27.55
N PHE A 35 -12.90 -11.03 -27.00
CA PHE A 35 -13.14 -10.99 -25.56
C PHE A 35 -13.25 -12.41 -25.00
N ASP A 36 -12.40 -12.72 -24.02
CA ASP A 36 -12.45 -13.94 -23.22
C ASP A 36 -12.50 -13.52 -21.74
N GLY A 37 -13.66 -13.70 -21.12
CA GLY A 37 -13.90 -13.19 -19.75
C GLY A 37 -12.96 -13.75 -18.69
N CYS A 38 -12.38 -14.95 -18.90
CA CYS A 38 -11.45 -15.56 -17.94
C CYS A 38 -10.05 -14.95 -18.07
N THR A 39 -9.57 -14.80 -19.30
CA THR A 39 -8.23 -14.30 -19.58
C THR A 39 -8.17 -12.77 -19.60
N ASP A 40 -9.29 -12.09 -19.83
CA ASP A 40 -9.45 -10.63 -19.83
C ASP A 40 -9.80 -10.04 -18.45
N THR A 41 -9.97 -10.90 -17.44
CA THR A 41 -10.14 -10.48 -16.04
C THR A 41 -8.88 -10.83 -15.26
N PRO A 42 -7.86 -9.95 -15.22
CA PRO A 42 -6.60 -10.25 -14.54
C PRO A 42 -6.78 -10.38 -13.03
N VAL A 43 -5.83 -11.08 -12.39
CA VAL A 43 -5.85 -11.31 -10.93
C VAL A 43 -5.68 -10.00 -10.16
N GLU A 44 -6.78 -9.45 -9.67
CA GLU A 44 -6.77 -8.16 -8.95
C GLU A 44 -6.05 -8.26 -7.59
N VAL A 45 -4.88 -7.63 -7.47
CA VAL A 45 -3.95 -7.83 -6.36
C VAL A 45 -4.40 -7.23 -5.02
N LEU A 46 -5.23 -6.18 -5.02
CA LEU A 46 -5.76 -5.64 -3.78
C LEU A 46 -6.67 -6.66 -3.10
N HIS A 47 -7.64 -7.20 -3.82
CA HIS A 47 -8.61 -8.16 -3.31
C HIS A 47 -8.01 -9.54 -3.15
N VAL A 48 -7.22 -10.01 -4.11
CA VAL A 48 -6.68 -11.37 -4.11
C VAL A 48 -5.53 -11.51 -3.13
N VAL A 49 -4.59 -10.55 -3.09
CA VAL A 49 -3.37 -10.67 -2.28
C VAL A 49 -3.54 -9.99 -0.93
N LEU A 50 -3.78 -8.66 -0.92
CA LEU A 50 -3.82 -7.88 0.33
C LEU A 50 -5.02 -8.24 1.20
N LEU A 51 -6.23 -8.24 0.62
CA LEU A 51 -7.47 -8.64 1.30
C LEU A 51 -7.72 -10.15 1.25
N GLY A 52 -6.74 -10.93 0.78
CA GLY A 52 -6.72 -12.39 0.79
C GLY A 52 -5.64 -12.92 1.72
N PRO A 53 -4.61 -13.65 1.23
CA PRO A 53 -3.56 -14.25 2.05
C PRO A 53 -2.97 -13.34 3.12
N VAL A 54 -2.67 -12.07 2.79
CA VAL A 54 -2.06 -11.13 3.76
C VAL A 54 -3.01 -10.85 4.92
N LYS A 55 -4.25 -10.45 4.62
CA LYS A 55 -5.29 -10.23 5.63
C LYS A 55 -5.55 -11.49 6.46
N TYR A 56 -5.65 -12.65 5.81
CA TYR A 56 -5.97 -13.90 6.48
C TYR A 56 -4.88 -14.33 7.47
N LEU A 57 -3.61 -14.30 7.05
CA LEU A 57 -2.47 -14.66 7.89
C LEU A 57 -2.23 -13.62 8.98
N PHE A 58 -2.46 -12.34 8.69
CA PHE A 58 -2.38 -11.28 9.70
C PHE A 58 -3.45 -11.44 10.78
N ALA A 59 -4.70 -11.73 10.38
CA ALA A 59 -5.78 -11.99 11.32
C ALA A 59 -5.46 -13.22 12.20
N ASP A 60 -4.94 -14.30 11.61
CA ASP A 60 -4.52 -15.51 12.35
C ASP A 60 -3.39 -15.21 13.35
N PHE A 61 -2.39 -14.41 12.95
CA PHE A 61 -1.33 -13.94 13.84
C PHE A 61 -1.87 -13.10 14.99
N MET A 62 -2.72 -12.11 14.70
CA MET A 62 -3.30 -11.23 15.72
C MET A 62 -4.18 -11.99 16.70
N GLU A 63 -4.97 -12.95 16.20
CA GLU A 63 -5.78 -13.86 17.02
C GLU A 63 -4.90 -14.67 17.99
N GLY A 64 -3.72 -15.11 17.55
CA GLY A 64 -2.77 -15.85 18.38
C GLY A 64 -2.11 -15.03 19.50
N ILE A 65 -2.13 -13.70 19.44
CA ILE A 65 -1.50 -12.82 20.44
C ILE A 65 -2.48 -11.92 21.21
N LYS A 66 -3.76 -11.85 20.80
CA LYS A 66 -4.75 -10.90 21.35
C LYS A 66 -4.94 -10.98 22.87
N ASN A 67 -4.72 -12.16 23.45
CA ASN A 67 -4.89 -12.40 24.89
C ASN A 67 -3.59 -12.19 25.68
N SER A 68 -2.50 -11.74 25.05
CA SER A 68 -1.21 -11.51 25.70
C SER A 68 -0.86 -10.01 25.71
N PRO A 69 -1.14 -9.28 26.81
CA PRO A 69 -0.81 -7.86 26.92
C PRO A 69 0.67 -7.55 26.69
N VAL A 70 1.56 -8.46 27.12
CA VAL A 70 3.02 -8.33 26.92
C VAL A 70 3.37 -8.34 25.44
N LYS A 71 2.86 -9.32 24.68
CA LYS A 71 3.11 -9.39 23.22
C LYS A 71 2.50 -8.20 22.47
N LEU A 72 1.33 -7.70 22.91
CA LEU A 72 0.72 -6.52 22.30
C LEU A 72 1.54 -5.25 22.56
N LYS A 73 2.08 -5.06 23.78
CA LYS A 73 3.00 -3.95 24.08
C LYS A 73 4.28 -4.04 23.27
N GLU A 74 4.87 -5.23 23.15
CA GLU A 74 6.05 -5.45 22.31
C GLU A 74 5.77 -5.18 20.84
N LEU A 75 4.62 -5.61 20.32
CA LEU A 75 4.20 -5.34 18.95
C LEU A 75 4.07 -3.83 18.69
N GLU A 76 3.46 -3.07 19.61
CA GLU A 76 3.37 -1.61 19.52
C GLU A 76 4.75 -0.95 19.54
N ALA A 77 5.65 -1.39 20.43
CA ALA A 77 7.02 -0.87 20.48
C ALA A 77 7.78 -1.12 19.16
N ARG A 78 7.63 -2.32 18.58
CA ARG A 78 8.25 -2.68 17.30
C ARG A 78 7.71 -1.89 16.13
N TRP A 79 6.39 -1.63 16.08
CA TRP A 79 5.81 -0.71 15.10
C TRP A 79 6.36 0.71 15.23
N SER A 80 6.55 1.18 16.46
CA SER A 80 7.12 2.51 16.76
C SER A 80 8.59 2.62 16.34
N ALA A 81 9.36 1.54 16.48
CA ALA A 81 10.78 1.49 16.17
C ALA A 81 11.12 1.18 14.71
N PHE A 82 10.13 0.76 13.92
CA PHE A 82 10.35 0.41 12.51
C PHE A 82 10.74 1.65 11.70
N ASN A 83 11.95 1.63 11.13
CA ASN A 83 12.45 2.74 10.35
C ASN A 83 11.76 2.79 8.98
N THR A 84 11.03 3.87 8.72
CA THR A 84 10.32 4.08 7.45
C THR A 84 11.13 4.86 6.42
N GLU A 85 12.39 5.19 6.72
CA GLU A 85 13.28 5.84 5.77
C GLU A 85 13.39 5.04 4.48
N SER A 86 13.31 5.74 3.35
CA SER A 86 13.38 5.11 2.01
C SER A 86 12.25 4.12 1.72
N LEU A 87 11.15 4.16 2.49
CA LEU A 87 9.92 3.46 2.14
C LEU A 87 8.88 4.46 1.64
N ASN A 88 8.18 4.10 0.56
CA ASN A 88 7.03 4.86 0.05
C ASN A 88 5.77 4.61 0.92
N VAL A 89 5.88 4.80 2.23
CA VAL A 89 4.80 4.56 3.21
C VAL A 89 4.55 5.83 4.04
N PRO A 90 3.29 6.10 4.45
CA PRO A 90 3.02 7.21 5.35
C PRO A 90 3.65 6.97 6.73
N HIS A 91 3.65 8.01 7.55
CA HIS A 91 3.95 7.91 8.98
C HIS A 91 3.10 6.81 9.65
N ILE A 92 3.76 5.85 10.29
CA ILE A 92 3.11 4.73 10.99
C ILE A 92 2.66 5.18 12.38
N GLN A 93 1.38 5.02 12.69
CA GLN A 93 0.86 5.21 14.03
C GLN A 93 0.82 3.87 14.77
N ALA A 94 1.85 3.56 15.56
CA ALA A 94 2.02 2.25 16.20
C ALA A 94 0.79 1.77 16.98
N LYS A 95 0.22 2.64 17.83
CA LYS A 95 -1.00 2.34 18.59
C LYS A 95 -2.19 2.01 17.69
N TYR A 96 -2.32 2.68 16.56
CA TYR A 96 -3.36 2.38 15.56
C TYR A 96 -3.12 1.01 14.94
N MET A 97 -1.87 0.69 14.58
CA MET A 97 -1.51 -0.59 13.96
C MET A 97 -1.87 -1.80 14.84
N VAL A 98 -1.84 -1.64 16.16
CA VAL A 98 -2.24 -2.70 17.10
C VAL A 98 -3.75 -2.67 17.38
N LYS A 99 -4.29 -1.52 17.77
CA LYS A 99 -5.69 -1.40 18.22
C LYS A 99 -6.71 -1.63 17.11
N HIS A 100 -6.37 -1.25 15.88
CA HIS A 100 -7.29 -1.27 14.74
C HIS A 100 -6.91 -2.31 13.67
N ALA A 101 -6.08 -3.30 14.04
CA ALA A 101 -5.63 -4.39 13.16
C ALA A 101 -6.77 -5.09 12.39
N GLY A 102 -7.95 -5.25 12.99
CA GLY A 102 -9.11 -5.86 12.34
C GLY A 102 -9.81 -4.98 11.29
N SER A 103 -9.47 -3.70 11.18
CA SER A 103 -10.06 -2.72 10.26
C SER A 103 -9.09 -2.24 9.18
N PHE A 104 -7.95 -2.91 9.00
CA PHE A 104 -6.97 -2.59 7.98
C PHE A 104 -7.55 -2.69 6.57
N VAL A 105 -7.10 -1.78 5.71
CA VAL A 105 -7.34 -1.82 4.26
C VAL A 105 -6.02 -2.13 3.53
N GLY A 106 -6.05 -2.14 2.20
CA GLY A 106 -4.89 -2.53 1.38
C GLY A 106 -3.59 -1.78 1.74
N LYS A 107 -3.71 -0.49 2.05
CA LYS A 107 -2.58 0.36 2.44
C LYS A 107 -1.85 -0.16 3.68
N GLU A 108 -2.55 -0.45 4.77
CA GLU A 108 -1.92 -0.97 5.99
C GLU A 108 -1.32 -2.36 5.74
N PHE A 109 -1.97 -3.20 4.95
CA PHE A 109 -1.42 -4.52 4.59
C PHE A 109 -0.14 -4.43 3.75
N ARG A 110 0.00 -3.42 2.87
CA ARG A 110 1.28 -3.16 2.17
C ARG A 110 2.39 -2.73 3.13
N ILE A 111 2.06 -2.01 4.20
CA ILE A 111 3.04 -1.68 5.26
C ILE A 111 3.42 -2.94 6.02
N VAL A 112 2.45 -3.80 6.37
CA VAL A 112 2.70 -5.08 7.05
C VAL A 112 3.66 -5.96 6.28
N LEU A 113 3.49 -6.10 4.96
CA LEU A 113 4.42 -6.90 4.14
C LEU A 113 5.87 -6.44 4.23
N GLN A 114 6.11 -5.13 4.21
CA GLN A 114 7.46 -4.56 4.26
C GLN A 114 8.07 -4.57 5.67
N ALA A 115 7.23 -4.59 6.72
CA ALA A 115 7.68 -4.47 8.11
C ALA A 115 7.70 -5.80 8.88
N ALA A 116 6.98 -6.82 8.41
CA ALA A 116 6.76 -8.07 9.13
C ALA A 116 8.02 -8.77 9.65
N PRO A 117 9.15 -8.81 8.91
CA PRO A 117 10.37 -9.41 9.44
C PRO A 117 10.86 -8.76 10.73
N PHE A 118 10.74 -7.45 10.86
CA PHE A 118 11.28 -6.70 11.99
C PHE A 118 10.26 -6.54 13.12
N VAL A 119 8.98 -6.52 12.76
CA VAL A 119 7.87 -6.25 13.67
C VAL A 119 7.19 -7.51 14.18
N LEU A 120 6.94 -8.49 13.32
CA LEU A 120 6.15 -9.68 13.66
C LEU A 120 7.00 -10.91 13.98
N PHE A 121 8.11 -11.14 13.27
CA PHE A 121 8.92 -12.37 13.43
C PHE A 121 9.41 -12.64 14.86
N PRO A 122 9.78 -11.62 15.67
CA PRO A 122 10.13 -11.82 17.08
C PRO A 122 9.02 -12.47 17.91
N LEU A 123 7.76 -12.32 17.49
CA LEU A 123 6.57 -12.82 18.17
C LEU A 123 6.02 -14.11 17.55
N MET A 124 6.65 -14.60 16.48
CA MET A 124 6.21 -15.74 15.68
C MET A 124 7.00 -17.02 16.01
N THR A 125 6.39 -18.17 15.74
CA THR A 125 7.09 -19.46 15.71
C THR A 125 7.94 -19.59 14.44
N LYS A 126 8.84 -20.58 14.38
CA LYS A 126 9.63 -20.86 13.16
C LYS A 126 8.75 -21.09 11.93
N GLN A 127 7.71 -21.92 12.07
CA GLN A 127 6.78 -22.22 10.97
C GLN A 127 6.02 -20.97 10.49
N GLN A 128 5.60 -20.09 11.41
CA GLN A 128 4.97 -18.82 11.03
C GLN A 128 5.95 -17.91 10.28
N ARG A 129 7.21 -17.84 10.71
CA ARG A 129 8.24 -17.05 10.00
C ARG A 129 8.49 -17.58 8.59
N GLU A 130 8.53 -18.89 8.39
CA GLU A 130 8.70 -19.49 7.05
C GLU A 130 7.56 -19.06 6.10
N ILE A 131 6.30 -19.12 6.55
CA ILE A 131 5.14 -18.68 5.75
C ILE A 131 5.23 -17.17 5.44
N TRP A 132 5.49 -16.35 6.45
CA TRP A 132 5.52 -14.91 6.30
C TRP A 132 6.71 -14.41 5.48
N TYR A 133 7.85 -15.09 5.57
CA TYR A 133 9.02 -14.79 4.76
C TYR A 133 8.68 -14.90 3.26
N GLU A 134 8.07 -16.01 2.84
CA GLU A 134 7.65 -16.20 1.45
C GLU A 134 6.56 -15.21 1.03
N LEU A 135 5.62 -14.91 1.92
CA LEU A 135 4.56 -13.92 1.63
C LEU A 135 5.12 -12.51 1.43
N CYS A 136 6.07 -12.09 2.26
CA CYS A 136 6.72 -10.79 2.14
C CYS A 136 7.61 -10.71 0.90
N TYR A 137 8.32 -11.79 0.57
CA TYR A 137 9.07 -11.90 -0.68
C TYR A 137 8.13 -11.75 -1.90
N LEU A 138 7.03 -12.51 -1.90
CA LEU A 138 5.99 -12.43 -2.91
C LEU A 138 5.43 -11.00 -3.02
N GLY A 139 5.22 -10.32 -1.89
CA GLY A 139 4.86 -8.90 -1.86
C GLY A 139 5.82 -8.01 -2.65
N SER A 140 7.14 -8.17 -2.44
CA SER A 140 8.16 -7.40 -3.15
C SER A 140 8.15 -7.64 -4.67
N LEU A 141 7.77 -8.83 -5.13
CA LEU A 141 7.62 -9.14 -6.55
C LEU A 141 6.32 -8.58 -7.13
N ILE A 142 5.20 -8.71 -6.41
CA ILE A 142 3.88 -8.32 -6.90
C ILE A 142 3.74 -6.80 -7.00
N PHE A 143 4.34 -6.08 -6.06
CA PHE A 143 4.12 -4.64 -5.88
C PHE A 143 5.15 -3.75 -6.57
N GLN A 144 6.08 -4.33 -7.34
CA GLN A 144 7.01 -3.55 -8.15
C GLN A 144 6.34 -2.97 -9.39
N THR A 145 6.78 -1.79 -9.81
CA THR A 145 6.22 -1.06 -10.96
C THR A 145 6.99 -1.29 -12.26
N ARG A 146 8.16 -1.94 -12.18
CA ARG A 146 9.03 -2.24 -13.31
C ARG A 146 9.51 -3.68 -13.22
N ILE A 147 9.56 -4.36 -14.37
CA ILE A 147 10.13 -5.70 -14.54
C ILE A 147 11.23 -5.56 -15.58
N SER A 148 12.47 -5.86 -15.20
CA SER A 148 13.65 -5.70 -16.06
C SER A 148 13.76 -6.84 -17.09
N ASN A 149 13.57 -8.08 -16.65
CA ASN A 149 13.48 -9.27 -17.50
C ASN A 149 12.18 -10.02 -17.16
N MET A 150 11.28 -10.16 -18.14
CA MET A 150 9.97 -10.78 -17.93
C MET A 150 10.07 -12.28 -17.65
N ASP A 151 10.88 -13.02 -18.40
CA ASP A 151 10.91 -14.48 -18.26
C ASP A 151 11.57 -14.93 -16.95
N GLU A 152 12.70 -14.30 -16.58
CA GLU A 152 13.35 -14.53 -15.27
C GLU A 152 12.40 -14.18 -14.11
N TYR A 153 11.69 -13.05 -14.23
CA TYR A 153 10.71 -12.64 -13.22
C TYR A 153 9.56 -13.63 -13.07
N LEU A 154 9.01 -14.14 -14.19
CA LEU A 154 7.88 -15.07 -14.16
C LEU A 154 8.30 -16.44 -13.62
N GLU A 155 9.53 -16.88 -13.90
CA GLU A 155 10.10 -18.09 -13.30
C GLU A 155 10.25 -17.93 -11.78
N GLU A 156 10.85 -16.84 -11.34
CA GLU A 156 11.02 -16.51 -9.93
C GLU A 156 9.67 -16.42 -9.20
N LEU A 157 8.70 -15.69 -9.77
CA LEU A 157 7.37 -15.54 -9.22
C LEU A 157 6.64 -16.88 -9.11
N THR A 158 6.74 -17.73 -10.15
CA THR A 158 6.15 -19.09 -10.13
C THR A 158 6.74 -19.92 -9.01
N ASN A 159 8.06 -19.88 -8.85
CA ASN A 159 8.75 -20.62 -7.81
C ASN A 159 8.33 -20.18 -6.40
N VAL A 160 8.33 -18.86 -6.13
CA VAL A 160 7.94 -18.30 -4.83
C VAL A 160 6.48 -18.59 -4.50
N ILE A 161 5.56 -18.52 -5.49
CA ILE A 161 4.15 -18.90 -5.28
C ILE A 161 4.04 -20.36 -4.84
N ARG A 162 4.80 -21.28 -5.48
CA ARG A 162 4.79 -22.70 -5.11
C ARG A 162 5.34 -22.93 -3.71
N ILE A 163 6.45 -22.28 -3.34
CA ILE A 163 7.03 -22.38 -1.98
C ILE A 163 6.04 -21.84 -0.94
N PHE A 164 5.43 -20.69 -1.20
CA PHE A 164 4.40 -20.12 -0.32
C PHE A 164 3.22 -21.08 -0.13
N LEU A 165 2.66 -21.62 -1.22
CA LEU A 165 1.54 -22.56 -1.15
C LEU A 165 1.91 -23.87 -0.46
N PHE A 166 3.15 -24.35 -0.60
CA PHE A 166 3.68 -25.47 0.15
C PHE A 166 3.62 -25.22 1.66
N HIS A 167 4.09 -24.06 2.14
CA HIS A 167 4.03 -23.73 3.56
C HIS A 167 2.59 -23.55 4.07
N ILE A 168 1.67 -23.03 3.24
CA ILE A 168 0.25 -22.93 3.56
C ILE A 168 -0.41 -24.31 3.68
N ALA A 169 -0.15 -25.20 2.72
CA ALA A 169 -0.63 -26.58 2.75
C ALA A 169 -0.14 -27.30 4.01
N LYS A 170 1.17 -27.21 4.29
CA LYS A 170 1.80 -27.79 5.48
C LYS A 170 1.26 -27.21 6.78
N MET A 171 0.85 -25.93 6.79
CA MET A 171 0.28 -25.30 7.99
C MET A 171 -1.02 -25.98 8.41
N ASN A 172 -1.99 -26.09 7.50
CA ASN A 172 -3.29 -26.71 7.74
C ASN A 172 -4.10 -26.77 6.43
N GLY A 173 -4.69 -27.92 6.10
CA GLY A 173 -5.52 -28.10 4.90
C GLY A 173 -6.78 -27.21 4.83
N ARG A 174 -7.22 -26.60 5.94
CA ARG A 174 -8.37 -25.66 5.98
C ARG A 174 -8.25 -24.49 5.02
N TRP A 175 -7.02 -24.10 4.67
CA TRP A 175 -6.76 -22.98 3.77
C TRP A 175 -7.24 -23.23 2.34
N ALA A 176 -7.49 -24.49 1.96
CA ALA A 176 -8.14 -24.84 0.69
C ALA A 176 -9.52 -24.19 0.52
N ASN A 177 -10.23 -23.88 1.63
CA ASN A 177 -11.52 -23.19 1.60
C ASN A 177 -11.41 -21.68 1.27
N LYS A 178 -10.20 -21.16 1.05
CA LYS A 178 -9.96 -19.75 0.72
C LYS A 178 -9.53 -19.65 -0.75
N PRO A 179 -10.47 -19.39 -1.69
CA PRO A 179 -10.20 -19.46 -3.14
C PRO A 179 -9.11 -18.47 -3.61
N LYS A 180 -8.87 -17.39 -2.87
CA LYS A 180 -7.83 -16.41 -3.17
C LYS A 180 -6.41 -16.98 -3.17
N PHE A 181 -6.14 -18.09 -2.46
CA PHE A 181 -4.85 -18.78 -2.58
C PHE A 181 -4.69 -19.44 -3.95
N HIS A 182 -5.75 -20.06 -4.48
CA HIS A 182 -5.73 -20.64 -5.82
C HIS A 182 -5.53 -19.56 -6.90
N MET A 183 -6.14 -18.39 -6.72
CA MET A 183 -5.99 -17.26 -7.66
C MET A 183 -4.52 -16.79 -7.83
N LEU A 184 -3.64 -17.05 -6.86
CA LEU A 184 -2.21 -16.74 -7.02
C LEU A 184 -1.57 -17.50 -8.18
N LEU A 185 -2.01 -18.73 -8.47
CA LEU A 185 -1.48 -19.54 -9.56
C LEU A 185 -1.73 -18.90 -10.94
N HIS A 186 -2.76 -18.06 -11.06
CA HIS A 186 -3.13 -17.35 -12.29
C HIS A 186 -2.46 -15.98 -12.42
N LEU A 187 -1.80 -15.49 -11.37
CA LEU A 187 -1.16 -14.17 -11.36
C LEU A 187 -0.01 -14.10 -12.36
N VAL A 188 0.74 -15.19 -12.52
CA VAL A 188 1.86 -15.29 -13.48
C VAL A 188 1.37 -15.04 -14.91
N ALA A 189 0.27 -15.68 -15.31
CA ALA A 189 -0.33 -15.47 -16.63
C ALA A 189 -0.86 -14.04 -16.81
N SER A 190 -1.47 -13.47 -15.76
CA SER A 190 -1.92 -12.07 -15.77
C SER A 190 -0.75 -11.09 -15.99
N ILE A 191 0.36 -11.28 -15.28
CA ILE A 191 1.53 -10.39 -15.42
C ILE A 191 2.20 -10.56 -16.78
N ARG A 192 2.27 -11.78 -17.32
CA ARG A 192 2.79 -12.00 -18.68
C ARG A 192 1.99 -11.24 -19.72
N ARG A 193 0.66 -11.17 -19.57
CA ARG A 193 -0.24 -10.51 -20.54
C ARG A 193 -0.30 -9.00 -20.37
N TYR A 194 -0.38 -8.50 -19.13
CA TYR A 194 -0.68 -7.10 -18.82
C TYR A 194 0.52 -6.30 -18.29
N GLY A 195 1.68 -6.93 -18.11
CA GLY A 195 2.83 -6.33 -17.46
C GLY A 195 2.71 -6.32 -15.93
N PRO A 196 3.48 -5.48 -15.21
CA PRO A 196 3.49 -5.43 -13.75
C PRO A 196 2.09 -5.33 -13.14
N ALA A 197 1.83 -6.03 -12.03
CA ALA A 197 0.49 -6.10 -11.44
C ALA A 197 -0.10 -4.74 -11.01
N ALA A 198 0.76 -3.74 -10.80
CA ALA A 198 0.35 -2.36 -10.57
C ALA A 198 -0.46 -1.73 -11.73
N LEU A 199 -0.33 -2.26 -12.96
CA LEU A 199 -1.04 -1.74 -14.14
C LEU A 199 -2.52 -2.13 -14.18
N PHE A 200 -2.89 -3.26 -13.57
CA PHE A 200 -4.27 -3.76 -13.55
C PHE A 200 -4.87 -3.88 -12.14
N ALA A 201 -4.25 -3.24 -11.14
CA ALA A 201 -4.83 -3.12 -9.81
C ALA A 201 -6.06 -2.19 -9.84
N THR A 202 -7.16 -2.59 -9.17
CA THR A 202 -8.41 -1.81 -9.20
C THR A 202 -8.47 -0.65 -8.22
N GLU A 203 -7.43 -0.45 -7.39
CA GLU A 203 -7.38 0.61 -6.39
C GLU A 203 -7.66 2.01 -6.99
N LYS A 204 -7.16 2.28 -8.21
CA LYS A 204 -7.46 3.53 -8.93
C LYS A 204 -8.94 3.66 -9.26
N PHE A 205 -9.59 2.59 -9.71
CA PHE A 205 -11.03 2.59 -9.99
C PHE A 205 -11.85 2.68 -8.71
N GLU A 206 -11.43 2.03 -7.63
CA GLU A 206 -12.09 2.13 -6.32
C GLU A 206 -11.96 3.52 -5.70
N SER A 207 -10.85 4.22 -5.94
CA SER A 207 -10.68 5.62 -5.50
C SER A 207 -11.74 6.54 -6.12
N PHE A 208 -12.29 6.18 -7.28
CA PHE A 208 -13.39 6.89 -7.93
C PHE A 208 -14.69 6.82 -7.14
N ASN A 209 -14.88 5.81 -6.29
CA ASN A 209 -16.01 5.77 -5.36
C ASN A 209 -16.02 6.98 -4.42
N GLY A 210 -14.85 7.58 -4.13
CA GLY A 210 -14.76 8.85 -3.42
C GLY A 210 -15.43 9.99 -4.18
N VAL A 211 -15.17 10.10 -5.49
CA VAL A 211 -15.76 11.12 -6.38
C VAL A 211 -17.28 10.97 -6.48
N VAL A 212 -17.75 9.72 -6.58
CA VAL A 212 -19.19 9.39 -6.58
C VAL A 212 -19.84 9.81 -5.26
N ARG A 213 -19.21 9.51 -4.12
CA ARG A 213 -19.71 9.90 -2.79
C ARG A 213 -19.71 11.42 -2.61
N GLU A 214 -18.68 12.12 -3.06
CA GLU A 214 -18.59 13.58 -2.99
C GLU A 214 -19.74 14.24 -3.75
N SER A 215 -19.99 13.77 -4.98
CA SER A 215 -21.13 14.22 -5.80
C SER A 215 -22.47 13.97 -5.12
N SER A 216 -22.59 12.86 -4.38
CA SER A 216 -23.78 12.58 -3.57
C SER A 216 -23.90 13.53 -2.37
N VAL A 217 -22.82 13.76 -1.61
CA VAL A 217 -22.81 14.60 -0.40
C VAL A 217 -23.23 16.03 -0.71
N HIS A 218 -22.82 16.56 -1.86
CA HIS A 218 -23.14 17.91 -2.32
C HIS A 218 -24.44 18.03 -3.14
N SER A 219 -25.21 16.95 -3.25
CA SER A 219 -26.55 16.98 -3.86
C SER A 219 -27.62 17.48 -2.88
N ASN A 220 -28.85 17.71 -3.36
CA ASN A 220 -29.99 17.98 -2.49
C ASN A 220 -30.54 16.71 -1.80
N HIS A 221 -29.94 15.54 -2.09
CA HIS A 221 -30.29 14.21 -1.56
C HIS A 221 -31.70 13.71 -1.90
N ILE A 222 -32.43 14.38 -2.79
CA ILE A 222 -33.78 13.97 -3.23
C ILE A 222 -33.69 12.83 -4.24
N SER A 223 -32.71 12.90 -5.16
CA SER A 223 -32.44 11.84 -6.14
C SER A 223 -30.94 11.70 -6.40
N PRO A 224 -30.18 11.11 -5.45
CA PRO A 224 -28.72 11.05 -5.53
C PRO A 224 -28.19 10.45 -6.84
N SER A 225 -28.84 9.41 -7.36
CA SER A 225 -28.44 8.79 -8.62
C SER A 225 -28.54 9.74 -9.82
N ARG A 226 -29.63 10.52 -9.91
CA ARG A 226 -29.83 11.52 -10.95
C ARG A 226 -28.80 12.64 -10.82
N ASP A 227 -28.58 13.13 -9.61
CA ASP A 227 -27.67 14.25 -9.35
C ASP A 227 -26.22 13.88 -9.67
N ILE A 228 -25.79 12.68 -9.27
CA ILE A 228 -24.49 12.11 -9.63
C ILE A 228 -24.36 12.02 -11.16
N ALA A 229 -25.36 11.47 -11.85
CA ALA A 229 -25.33 11.34 -13.31
C ALA A 229 -25.22 12.69 -14.03
N ILE A 230 -25.95 13.71 -13.58
CA ILE A 230 -25.88 15.07 -14.12
C ILE A 230 -24.51 15.69 -13.87
N CYS A 231 -23.93 15.50 -12.67
CA CYS A 231 -22.61 15.98 -12.32
C CYS A 231 -21.54 15.42 -13.27
N PHE A 232 -21.50 14.09 -13.46
CA PHE A 232 -20.57 13.45 -14.37
C PHE A 232 -20.79 13.84 -15.83
N SER A 233 -22.05 13.93 -16.28
CA SER A 233 -22.39 14.38 -17.62
C SER A 233 -21.87 15.80 -17.88
N SER A 234 -22.10 16.72 -16.93
CA SER A 234 -21.63 18.10 -17.01
C SER A 234 -20.10 18.18 -17.07
N GLY A 235 -19.40 17.40 -16.22
CA GLY A 235 -17.94 17.33 -16.23
C GLY A 235 -17.38 16.81 -17.55
N ASN A 236 -17.97 15.76 -18.12
CA ASN A 236 -17.56 15.22 -19.43
C ASN A 236 -17.86 16.20 -20.58
N ASN A 237 -19.00 16.89 -20.54
CA ASN A 237 -19.34 17.92 -21.52
C ASN A 237 -18.33 19.08 -21.47
N ILE A 238 -17.94 19.53 -20.27
CA ILE A 238 -16.90 20.56 -20.11
C ILE A 238 -15.58 20.07 -20.71
N ARG A 239 -15.14 18.84 -20.41
CA ARG A 239 -13.92 18.27 -21.00
C ARG A 239 -13.97 18.25 -22.53
N LEU A 240 -15.09 17.81 -23.09
CA LEU A 240 -15.29 17.72 -24.54
C LEU A 240 -15.25 19.10 -25.22
N MET A 241 -15.89 20.11 -24.62
CA MET A 241 -15.87 21.48 -25.15
C MET A 241 -14.47 22.10 -25.07
N LEU A 242 -13.76 21.89 -23.95
CA LEU A 242 -12.45 22.49 -23.72
C LEU A 242 -11.32 21.79 -24.48
N SER A 243 -11.46 20.50 -24.82
CA SER A 243 -10.47 19.77 -25.61
C SER A 243 -10.45 20.15 -27.09
N GLY A 244 -11.42 20.97 -27.54
CA GLY A 244 -11.58 21.31 -28.94
C GLY A 244 -12.15 20.16 -29.79
N ALA A 245 -12.87 19.21 -29.19
CA ALA A 245 -13.53 18.17 -29.97
C ALA A 245 -14.61 18.76 -30.89
N TYR A 246 -14.74 18.17 -32.09
CA TYR A 246 -15.85 18.48 -33.00
C TYR A 246 -17.13 17.79 -32.51
N MET A 247 -18.17 18.58 -32.29
CA MET A 247 -19.50 18.11 -31.90
C MET A 247 -20.46 18.24 -33.09
N PHE A 248 -21.44 17.34 -33.19
CA PHE A 248 -22.41 17.37 -34.27
C PHE A 248 -23.70 18.08 -33.84
N ASP A 249 -24.07 19.15 -34.55
CA ASP A 249 -25.36 19.80 -34.39
C ASP A 249 -26.42 19.03 -35.18
N HIS A 250 -27.25 18.25 -34.51
CA HIS A 250 -28.30 17.44 -35.15
C HIS A 250 -29.39 18.27 -35.85
N LYS A 251 -29.56 19.55 -35.50
CA LYS A 251 -30.53 20.45 -36.14
C LYS A 251 -29.95 21.04 -37.42
N LYS A 252 -28.71 21.51 -37.37
CA LYS A 252 -28.02 22.10 -38.54
C LYS A 252 -27.38 21.06 -39.46
N LYS A 253 -27.25 19.81 -38.99
CA LYS A 253 -26.55 18.70 -39.67
C LYS A 253 -25.10 19.03 -40.00
N THR A 254 -24.43 19.80 -39.13
CA THR A 254 -23.05 20.25 -39.31
C THR A 254 -22.22 20.00 -38.06
N TYR A 255 -20.91 19.79 -38.23
CA TYR A 255 -19.97 19.78 -37.11
C TYR A 255 -19.65 21.20 -36.67
N PHE A 256 -19.45 21.38 -35.37
CA PHE A 256 -19.02 22.64 -34.77
C PHE A 256 -18.00 22.38 -33.66
N GLN A 257 -17.27 23.42 -33.29
CA GLN A 257 -16.31 23.40 -32.19
C GLN A 257 -16.64 24.56 -31.23
N ALA A 258 -16.23 24.44 -29.97
CA ALA A 258 -16.26 25.58 -29.06
C ALA A 258 -15.37 26.72 -29.61
N SER A 259 -15.72 27.97 -29.32
CA SER A 259 -14.92 29.11 -29.78
C SER A 259 -13.55 29.13 -29.08
N GLY A 260 -12.56 29.79 -29.70
CA GLY A 260 -11.21 29.91 -29.12
C GLY A 260 -11.21 30.51 -27.70
N ARG A 261 -12.13 31.42 -27.39
CA ARG A 261 -12.27 31.99 -26.03
C ARG A 261 -12.75 30.98 -25.00
N VAL A 262 -13.62 30.05 -25.40
CA VAL A 262 -14.08 28.97 -24.51
C VAL A 262 -12.97 27.94 -24.33
N MET A 263 -12.31 27.52 -25.41
CA MET A 263 -11.19 26.59 -25.33
C MET A 263 -10.03 27.13 -24.48
N GLY A 264 -9.73 28.43 -24.58
CA GLY A 264 -8.70 29.10 -23.78
C GLY A 264 -8.96 29.10 -22.26
N LEU A 265 -10.16 28.76 -21.79
CA LEU A 265 -10.38 28.52 -20.35
C LEU A 265 -9.55 27.36 -19.81
N PHE A 266 -9.18 26.41 -20.67
CA PHE A 266 -8.33 25.29 -20.30
C PHE A 266 -6.90 25.71 -19.93
N ASP A 267 -6.44 26.90 -20.34
CA ASP A 267 -5.10 27.39 -19.97
C ASP A 267 -5.02 27.75 -18.47
N HIS A 268 -6.17 27.89 -17.80
CA HIS A 268 -6.21 28.19 -16.38
C HIS A 268 -5.90 26.96 -15.52
N VAL A 269 -4.83 27.03 -14.73
CA VAL A 269 -4.34 25.90 -13.90
C VAL A 269 -5.42 25.32 -12.97
N LEU A 270 -6.31 26.15 -12.40
CA LEU A 270 -7.41 25.64 -11.58
C LEU A 270 -8.43 24.82 -12.37
N ILE A 271 -8.71 25.21 -13.62
CA ILE A 271 -9.63 24.47 -14.51
C ILE A 271 -8.99 23.14 -14.88
N GLN A 272 -7.71 23.15 -15.28
CA GLN A 272 -6.93 21.93 -15.51
C GLN A 272 -7.00 20.97 -14.32
N LYS A 273 -6.69 21.46 -13.11
CA LYS A 273 -6.76 20.66 -11.88
C LYS A 273 -8.17 20.11 -11.61
N SER A 274 -9.21 20.92 -11.81
CA SER A 274 -10.61 20.49 -11.63
C SER A 274 -11.01 19.38 -12.61
N LEU A 275 -10.39 19.34 -13.80
CA LEU A 275 -10.61 18.31 -14.82
C LEU A 275 -9.65 17.12 -14.65
N GLY A 276 -8.79 17.13 -13.63
CA GLY A 276 -7.81 16.07 -13.37
C GLY A 276 -6.53 16.15 -14.20
N TYR A 277 -6.30 17.26 -14.91
CA TYR A 277 -5.06 17.51 -15.63
C TYR A 277 -4.00 18.13 -14.72
N ASN A 278 -2.78 17.59 -14.75
CA ASN A 278 -1.65 18.11 -13.97
C ASN A 278 -0.41 18.18 -14.87
N SER A 279 -0.19 19.36 -15.46
CA SER A 279 0.94 19.63 -16.37
C SER A 279 2.30 19.34 -15.72
N ALA A 280 2.45 19.59 -14.42
CA ALA A 280 3.70 19.35 -13.69
C ALA A 280 4.08 17.85 -13.57
N LEU A 281 3.15 16.92 -13.82
CA LEU A 281 3.46 15.48 -13.90
C LEU A 281 3.89 15.05 -15.31
N ILE A 282 3.58 15.82 -16.34
CA ILE A 282 3.87 15.51 -17.74
C ILE A 282 5.19 16.14 -18.17
N ASP A 283 5.40 17.40 -17.78
CA ASP A 283 6.65 18.14 -18.01
C ASP A 283 7.11 18.79 -16.70
N PRO A 284 7.86 18.05 -15.86
CA PRO A 284 8.32 18.57 -14.59
C PRO A 284 9.36 19.67 -14.80
N SER A 285 9.00 20.92 -14.47
CA SER A 285 9.90 22.07 -14.52
C SER A 285 11.06 22.00 -13.52
N GLU A 286 10.98 21.12 -12.52
CA GLU A 286 11.94 21.00 -11.42
C GLU A 286 13.08 20.06 -11.83
N LYS A 287 14.29 20.62 -11.96
CA LYS A 287 15.51 19.82 -12.20
C LYS A 287 15.93 19.16 -10.88
N HIS A 288 16.15 17.85 -10.92
CA HIS A 288 16.70 17.09 -9.80
C HIS A 288 18.19 16.76 -10.04
N PRO A 289 19.01 16.62 -8.99
CA PRO A 289 18.66 16.79 -7.58
C PRO A 289 18.36 18.26 -7.19
N CYS A 290 17.48 18.48 -6.19
CA CYS A 290 17.15 19.83 -5.69
C CYS A 290 17.05 19.88 -4.16
N ILE A 291 17.20 21.09 -3.59
CA ILE A 291 17.12 21.29 -2.13
C ILE A 291 15.69 21.04 -1.66
N HIS A 292 15.53 20.18 -0.66
CA HIS A 292 14.26 20.05 0.04
C HIS A 292 14.22 20.92 1.30
N ASN A 293 15.25 20.81 2.15
CA ASN A 293 15.37 21.61 3.36
C ASN A 293 16.83 22.03 3.59
N SER A 294 17.07 23.33 3.63
CA SER A 294 18.39 23.91 3.89
C SER A 294 18.72 24.02 5.38
N LYS A 295 17.73 24.00 6.28
CA LYS A 295 17.94 24.26 7.70
C LYS A 295 18.43 23.03 8.45
N VAL A 296 19.73 23.00 8.77
CA VAL A 296 20.37 21.95 9.58
C VAL A 296 20.14 22.23 11.07
N PRO A 297 19.64 21.25 11.86
CA PRO A 297 19.56 21.37 13.32
C PRO A 297 20.93 21.67 13.94
N SER A 298 21.00 22.48 15.00
CA SER A 298 22.27 22.85 15.63
C SER A 298 23.10 21.66 16.11
N SER A 299 22.45 20.56 16.51
CA SER A 299 23.12 19.30 16.91
C SER A 299 23.80 18.56 15.75
N ASP A 300 23.42 18.87 14.51
CA ASP A 300 23.91 18.20 13.29
C ASP A 300 24.83 19.09 12.45
N GLN A 301 25.06 20.33 12.89
CA GLN A 301 25.97 21.25 12.22
C GLN A 301 27.40 20.76 12.37
N GLU A 302 28.09 20.63 11.25
CA GLU A 302 29.48 20.21 11.17
C GLU A 302 30.30 21.29 10.44
N PRO A 303 31.59 21.47 10.77
CA PRO A 303 32.46 22.31 9.96
C PRO A 303 32.61 21.72 8.55
N THR A 304 32.93 22.58 7.58
CA THR A 304 33.16 22.12 6.19
C THR A 304 34.33 21.12 6.18
N PRO A 305 34.13 19.89 5.66
CA PRO A 305 35.18 18.90 5.65
C PRO A 305 36.37 19.34 4.78
N GLU A 306 37.60 19.13 5.26
CA GLU A 306 38.84 19.53 4.59
C GLU A 306 38.92 19.00 3.15
N VAL A 307 38.48 17.76 2.91
CA VAL A 307 38.46 17.15 1.57
C VAL A 307 37.58 17.94 0.60
N LEU A 308 36.38 18.36 1.03
CA LEU A 308 35.51 19.20 0.20
C LEU A 308 36.07 20.60 0.04
N SER A 309 36.62 21.17 1.12
CA SER A 309 37.27 22.48 1.09
C SER A 309 38.44 22.51 0.09
N ASN A 310 39.23 21.44 0.01
CA ASN A 310 40.36 21.35 -0.91
C ASN A 310 39.89 21.13 -2.36
N MET A 311 38.93 20.22 -2.59
CA MET A 311 38.40 19.93 -3.93
C MET A 311 37.61 21.10 -4.52
N LEU A 312 36.90 21.86 -3.68
CA LEU A 312 35.97 22.91 -4.10
C LEU A 312 36.36 24.28 -3.51
N HIS A 313 37.66 24.54 -3.34
CA HIS A 313 38.20 25.74 -2.71
C HIS A 313 37.73 27.05 -3.36
N GLN A 314 37.38 27.02 -4.65
CA GLN A 314 36.87 28.17 -5.40
C GLN A 314 35.38 28.48 -5.15
N PHE A 315 34.66 27.59 -4.46
CA PHE A 315 33.22 27.71 -4.23
C PHE A 315 32.87 27.90 -2.75
N LYS A 316 31.75 28.57 -2.49
CA LYS A 316 31.16 28.62 -1.15
C LYS A 316 30.31 27.35 -0.92
N LEU A 317 30.59 26.66 0.18
CA LEU A 317 29.88 25.45 0.57
C LEU A 317 28.90 25.75 1.70
N ARG A 318 27.72 25.12 1.64
CA ARG A 318 26.70 25.19 2.69
C ARG A 318 26.21 23.79 3.05
N GLN A 319 26.26 23.45 4.34
CA GLN A 319 25.62 22.24 4.82
C GLN A 319 24.09 22.39 4.73
N ILE A 320 23.41 21.36 4.25
CA ILE A 320 21.95 21.31 4.12
C ILE A 320 21.38 20.05 4.77
N SER A 321 20.11 20.09 5.14
CA SER A 321 19.45 19.01 5.89
C SER A 321 19.02 17.87 4.97
N SER A 322 18.47 18.19 3.80
CA SER A 322 18.00 17.18 2.85
C SER A 322 17.94 17.66 1.41
N VAL A 323 18.13 16.70 0.49
CA VAL A 323 18.09 16.87 -0.97
C VAL A 323 17.11 15.86 -1.55
N LYS A 324 16.28 16.28 -2.49
CA LYS A 324 15.51 15.38 -3.36
C LYS A 324 16.42 14.91 -4.49
N LEU A 325 16.55 13.60 -4.66
CA LEU A 325 17.26 13.01 -5.79
C LEU A 325 16.36 12.94 -7.04
N ASN A 326 15.06 12.76 -6.81
CA ASN A 326 14.01 12.77 -7.83
C ASN A 326 12.66 13.03 -7.15
N HIS A 327 11.55 12.85 -7.88
CA HIS A 327 10.20 13.07 -7.36
C HIS A 327 9.77 12.13 -6.22
N GLN A 328 10.45 11.00 -6.04
CA GLN A 328 10.12 9.98 -5.04
C GLN A 328 11.16 9.90 -3.92
N GLU A 329 12.43 10.10 -4.24
CA GLU A 329 13.54 9.87 -3.33
C GLU A 329 14.09 11.17 -2.76
N MET A 330 14.32 11.12 -1.45
CA MET A 330 14.99 12.17 -0.70
C MET A 330 16.07 11.55 0.18
N ILE A 331 17.21 12.22 0.24
CA ILE A 331 18.31 11.87 1.12
C ILE A 331 18.42 12.89 2.27
N ARG A 332 18.76 12.38 3.45
CA ARG A 332 19.03 13.14 4.67
C ARG A 332 20.06 12.41 5.53
N LYS A 333 20.55 13.05 6.58
CA LYS A 333 21.44 12.41 7.56
C LYS A 333 20.82 11.11 8.09
N GLY A 334 21.61 10.04 8.12
CA GLY A 334 21.21 8.70 8.55
C GLY A 334 20.59 7.82 7.46
N ALA A 335 20.25 8.37 6.28
CA ALA A 335 19.72 7.57 5.17
C ALA A 335 20.79 6.62 4.63
N PHE A 336 20.38 5.42 4.21
CA PHE A 336 21.26 4.47 3.52
C PHE A 336 21.02 4.58 2.02
N VAL A 337 22.09 4.58 1.25
CA VAL A 337 22.06 4.76 -0.22
C VAL A 337 22.96 3.75 -0.91
N TRP A 338 22.61 3.40 -2.15
CA TRP A 338 23.47 2.65 -3.06
C TRP A 338 24.21 3.63 -4.00
N GLU A 339 25.54 3.62 -3.97
CA GLU A 339 26.40 4.53 -4.72
C GLU A 339 27.17 3.75 -5.79
N GLU A 340 27.25 4.28 -7.03
CA GLU A 340 27.77 3.56 -8.20
C GLU A 340 29.30 3.40 -8.23
N GLY A 341 30.03 4.09 -7.34
CA GLY A 341 31.49 3.97 -7.23
C GLY A 341 32.24 5.21 -7.72
N TYR A 342 31.99 6.36 -7.10
CA TYR A 342 32.66 7.61 -7.45
C TYR A 342 34.18 7.53 -7.30
N ASN A 343 34.94 8.14 -8.22
CA ASN A 343 36.41 8.10 -8.28
C ASN A 343 37.00 6.69 -8.44
N ARG A 344 36.43 5.88 -9.35
CA ARG A 344 36.90 4.52 -9.68
C ARG A 344 36.88 3.55 -8.48
N ARG A 345 35.99 3.80 -7.52
CA ARG A 345 35.75 2.85 -6.42
C ARG A 345 34.72 1.82 -6.87
N ALA A 346 34.68 0.69 -6.17
CA ALA A 346 33.60 -0.25 -6.34
C ALA A 346 32.28 0.37 -5.82
N PRO A 347 31.15 0.10 -6.48
CA PRO A 347 29.84 0.49 -5.98
C PRO A 347 29.59 -0.12 -4.60
N GLY A 348 28.83 0.57 -3.76
CA GLY A 348 28.60 0.13 -2.40
C GLY A 348 27.48 0.85 -1.66
N VAL A 349 27.12 0.30 -0.51
CA VAL A 349 26.15 0.92 0.40
C VAL A 349 26.86 1.99 1.23
N GLY A 350 26.25 3.16 1.39
CA GLY A 350 26.73 4.21 2.28
C GLY A 350 25.64 4.72 3.22
N CYS A 351 25.99 5.04 4.46
CA CYS A 351 25.12 5.74 5.40
C CYS A 351 25.47 7.23 5.39
N VAL A 352 24.52 8.08 4.97
CA VAL A 352 24.71 9.53 4.86
C VAL A 352 25.00 10.14 6.23
N LYS A 353 26.10 10.88 6.34
CA LYS A 353 26.51 11.62 7.54
C LYS A 353 26.12 13.10 7.44
N SER A 354 26.42 13.75 6.32
CA SER A 354 26.04 15.13 6.05
C SER A 354 25.96 15.41 4.54
N ILE A 355 25.23 16.46 4.18
CA ILE A 355 24.96 16.86 2.79
C ILE A 355 25.40 18.31 2.61
N TRP A 356 26.04 18.60 1.48
CA TRP A 356 26.69 19.87 1.20
C TRP A 356 26.28 20.37 -0.18
N GLU A 357 25.80 21.61 -0.24
CA GLU A 357 25.50 22.35 -1.46
C GLU A 357 26.72 23.18 -1.88
N VAL A 358 26.98 23.19 -3.19
CA VAL A 358 27.93 24.10 -3.82
C VAL A 358 27.15 25.31 -4.34
N ILE A 359 27.19 26.41 -3.57
CA ILE A 359 26.35 27.59 -3.82
C ILE A 359 26.60 28.14 -5.23
N GLY A 360 25.52 28.34 -5.98
CA GLY A 360 25.54 28.94 -7.32
C GLY A 360 25.75 27.97 -8.47
N THR A 361 26.02 26.69 -8.21
CA THR A 361 26.23 25.66 -9.26
C THR A 361 25.04 24.72 -9.43
N GLY A 362 24.25 24.51 -8.38
CA GLY A 362 23.22 23.47 -8.33
C GLY A 362 23.75 22.07 -8.05
N ASP A 363 25.06 21.92 -7.79
CA ASP A 363 25.65 20.64 -7.41
C ASP A 363 25.55 20.38 -5.90
N PHE A 364 25.36 19.11 -5.53
CA PHE A 364 25.33 18.64 -4.15
C PHE A 364 26.28 17.46 -3.94
N TYR A 365 26.93 17.44 -2.79
CA TYR A 365 27.83 16.37 -2.34
C TYR A 365 27.34 15.76 -1.03
N VAL A 366 27.59 14.47 -0.88
CA VAL A 366 27.27 13.71 0.33
C VAL A 366 28.55 13.20 0.97
N MET A 367 28.67 13.41 2.28
CA MET A 367 29.61 12.68 3.12
C MET A 367 28.88 11.47 3.69
N MET A 368 29.42 10.27 3.54
CA MET A 368 28.80 9.04 4.01
C MET A 368 29.83 8.08 4.62
N ASN A 369 29.39 7.23 5.55
CA ASN A 369 30.17 6.09 6.02
C ASN A 369 29.88 4.89 5.12
N PRO A 370 30.89 4.31 4.44
CA PRO A 370 30.69 3.08 3.70
C PRO A 370 30.17 1.97 4.60
N CYS A 371 29.33 1.10 4.06
CA CYS A 371 28.76 -0.04 4.76
C CYS A 371 29.27 -1.31 4.11
N ARG A 372 29.77 -2.24 4.93
CA ARG A 372 30.21 -3.56 4.48
C ARG A 372 29.10 -4.57 4.71
N PHE A 373 28.79 -5.36 3.69
CA PHE A 373 27.92 -6.52 3.87
C PHE A 373 28.64 -7.62 4.66
N THR A 374 27.94 -8.20 5.63
CA THR A 374 28.42 -9.36 6.40
C THR A 374 27.58 -10.60 6.09
N SER A 375 27.26 -11.41 7.09
CA SER A 375 26.46 -12.62 6.94
C SER A 375 24.95 -12.30 6.88
N LYS A 376 24.15 -13.31 6.57
CA LYS A 376 22.69 -13.25 6.70
C LYS A 376 22.29 -13.48 8.14
N HIS A 377 21.31 -12.72 8.62
CA HIS A 377 20.76 -12.91 9.96
C HIS A 377 19.93 -14.20 10.05
N GLN A 378 20.00 -14.92 11.17
CA GLN A 378 19.42 -16.27 11.29
C GLN A 378 17.88 -16.31 11.31
N ILE A 379 17.23 -15.23 11.79
CA ILE A 379 15.76 -15.21 11.98
C ILE A 379 15.03 -14.69 10.74
N CYS A 380 15.56 -13.66 10.09
CA CYS A 380 14.92 -13.01 8.95
C CYS A 380 15.60 -13.35 7.61
N HIS A 381 16.73 -14.06 7.62
CA HIS A 381 17.52 -14.45 6.45
C HIS A 381 18.05 -13.29 5.58
N MET A 382 17.84 -12.06 6.02
CA MET A 382 18.28 -10.85 5.34
C MET A 382 19.75 -10.53 5.63
N ARG A 383 20.39 -9.83 4.70
CA ARG A 383 21.81 -9.51 4.78
C ARG A 383 22.09 -8.40 5.79
N MET A 384 23.11 -8.62 6.61
CA MET A 384 23.55 -7.63 7.59
C MET A 384 24.60 -6.68 7.01
N LEU A 385 24.66 -5.49 7.61
CA LEU A 385 25.49 -4.36 7.24
C LEU A 385 26.22 -3.83 8.48
N GLU A 386 27.49 -3.47 8.31
CA GLU A 386 28.31 -2.80 9.32
C GLU A 386 28.83 -1.47 8.76
N LYS A 387 28.60 -0.38 9.48
CA LYS A 387 29.15 0.94 9.10
C LYS A 387 30.64 0.96 9.36
N GLN A 388 31.41 1.40 8.37
CA GLN A 388 32.84 1.61 8.52
C GLN A 388 33.11 2.94 9.22
N SER A 389 34.24 3.03 9.94
CA SER A 389 34.60 4.21 10.73
C SER A 389 35.03 5.42 9.88
N HIS A 390 35.55 5.17 8.68
CA HIS A 390 35.97 6.23 7.77
C HIS A 390 34.79 6.83 7.00
N SER A 391 34.93 8.08 6.58
CA SER A 391 33.96 8.77 5.73
C SER A 391 34.49 8.86 4.30
N ILE A 392 33.57 8.83 3.36
CA ILE A 392 33.83 9.08 1.94
C ILE A 392 32.94 10.21 1.42
N PHE A 393 33.36 10.78 0.29
CA PHE A 393 32.57 11.77 -0.44
C PHE A 393 32.13 11.23 -1.78
N ALA A 394 30.93 11.61 -2.19
CA ALA A 394 30.42 11.37 -3.53
C ALA A 394 29.49 12.52 -3.93
N PRO A 395 29.42 12.89 -5.22
CA PRO A 395 28.39 13.79 -5.69
C PRO A 395 27.02 13.08 -5.63
N THR A 396 25.96 13.80 -5.30
CA THR A 396 24.60 13.22 -5.20
C THR A 396 24.13 12.52 -6.47
N ARG A 397 24.61 12.96 -7.64
CA ARG A 397 24.32 12.33 -8.94
C ARG A 397 24.88 10.91 -9.10
N SER A 398 25.81 10.46 -8.25
CA SER A 398 26.29 9.06 -8.27
C SER A 398 25.53 8.14 -7.32
N ILE A 399 24.54 8.69 -6.59
CA ILE A 399 23.59 7.89 -5.81
C ILE A 399 22.54 7.34 -6.76
N LEU A 400 22.44 6.02 -6.83
CA LEU A 400 21.50 5.34 -7.70
C LEU A 400 20.11 5.20 -7.06
N CYS A 401 20.08 4.88 -5.77
CA CYS A 401 18.83 4.78 -5.02
C CYS A 401 19.03 4.82 -3.50
N CYS A 402 17.90 4.98 -2.81
CA CYS A 402 17.78 4.90 -1.36
C CYS A 402 17.42 3.47 -0.90
N LEU A 403 18.01 3.03 0.21
CA LEU A 403 17.81 1.70 0.77
C LEU A 403 17.14 1.75 2.15
N ASN A 404 16.12 0.92 2.36
CA ASN A 404 15.55 0.73 3.68
C ASN A 404 16.40 -0.25 4.49
N VAL A 405 16.96 0.27 5.59
CA VAL A 405 17.83 -0.48 6.48
C VAL A 405 17.33 -0.31 7.92
N GLN A 406 17.24 -1.43 8.63
CA GLN A 406 16.77 -1.49 10.01
C GLN A 406 17.94 -1.72 10.96
N HIS A 407 17.87 -1.18 12.18
CA HIS A 407 18.80 -1.55 13.24
C HIS A 407 18.65 -3.06 13.56
N ASN A 408 19.75 -3.76 13.81
CA ASN A 408 19.73 -5.17 14.18
C ASN A 408 19.28 -5.35 15.65
N CYS A 409 17.99 -5.15 15.90
CA CYS A 409 17.40 -5.30 17.24
C CYS A 409 17.38 -6.75 17.73
N PHE A 410 17.51 -7.74 16.83
CA PHE A 410 17.54 -9.15 17.20
C PHE A 410 18.79 -9.48 18.02
N ASP A 411 19.96 -9.19 17.45
CA ASP A 411 21.25 -9.50 18.09
C ASP A 411 21.58 -8.50 19.19
N ALA A 412 21.21 -7.23 19.00
CA ALA A 412 21.40 -6.21 20.02
C ALA A 412 20.54 -6.46 21.27
N LYS A 413 19.49 -7.30 21.20
CA LYS A 413 18.53 -7.52 22.30
C LYS A 413 18.04 -6.19 22.88
N CYS A 414 17.57 -5.32 22.00
CA CYS A 414 17.01 -4.02 22.38
C CYS A 414 15.76 -4.22 23.23
N GLU A 415 15.53 -3.30 24.18
CA GLU A 415 14.52 -3.49 25.22
C GLU A 415 13.28 -2.64 24.97
N VAL A 416 12.12 -3.18 25.33
CA VAL A 416 10.87 -2.43 25.32
C VAL A 416 10.79 -1.62 26.61
N VAL A 417 10.76 -0.29 26.47
CA VAL A 417 10.62 0.66 27.56
C VAL A 417 9.34 1.46 27.39
N GLU A 418 8.73 1.89 28.49
CA GLU A 418 7.63 2.86 28.42
C GLU A 418 8.21 4.26 28.47
N THR A 419 7.93 5.06 27.44
CA THR A 419 8.37 6.46 27.38
C THR A 419 7.15 7.37 27.30
N ARG A 420 7.24 8.51 27.98
CA ARG A 420 6.24 9.57 27.89
C ARG A 420 6.48 10.35 26.61
N LEU A 421 5.57 10.25 25.64
CA LEU A 421 5.69 11.01 24.39
C LEU A 421 5.66 12.51 24.71
N SER A 422 6.56 13.28 24.08
CA SER A 422 6.55 14.74 24.14
C SER A 422 5.22 15.27 23.59
N LYS A 423 4.67 16.31 24.23
CA LYS A 423 3.43 16.97 23.78
C LYS A 423 3.58 17.40 22.31
N ASN A 424 2.76 16.83 21.44
CA ASN A 424 2.57 17.35 20.09
C ASN A 424 1.59 18.53 20.19
N PRO A 425 1.83 19.69 19.56
CA PRO A 425 0.89 20.81 19.57
C PRO A 425 -0.53 20.47 19.04
N ARG A 426 -0.72 19.31 18.40
CA ARG A 426 -2.03 18.82 17.94
C ARG A 426 -2.72 17.83 18.90
N HIS A 427 -2.13 17.49 20.04
CA HIS A 427 -2.68 16.53 21.00
C HIS A 427 -2.60 17.09 22.43
N GLU A 428 -3.76 17.24 23.08
CA GLU A 428 -3.83 17.55 24.51
C GLU A 428 -3.56 16.28 25.34
N GLY A 429 -2.45 16.27 26.07
CA GLY A 429 -2.13 15.24 27.07
C GLY A 429 -0.78 14.55 26.87
N SER A 430 -0.28 13.94 27.95
CA SER A 430 0.88 13.05 27.90
C SER A 430 0.40 11.60 27.86
N SER A 431 0.73 10.87 26.81
CA SER A 431 0.49 9.43 26.72
C SER A 431 1.79 8.69 26.98
N LEU A 432 1.74 7.67 27.85
CA LEU A 432 2.76 6.63 27.89
C LEU A 432 2.58 5.78 26.63
N SER A 433 3.67 5.49 25.92
CA SER A 433 3.67 4.55 24.80
C SER A 433 4.89 3.64 24.92
N PRO A 434 4.75 2.35 24.62
CA PRO A 434 5.89 1.44 24.55
C PRO A 434 6.78 1.80 23.36
N HIS A 435 8.09 1.77 23.55
CA HIS A 435 9.11 2.10 22.55
C HIS A 435 10.32 1.17 22.71
N ILE A 436 11.06 0.93 21.61
CA ILE A 436 12.30 0.15 21.69
C ILE A 436 13.45 1.09 21.99
N SER A 437 14.09 0.88 23.14
CA SER A 437 15.38 1.49 23.45
C SER A 437 16.49 0.75 22.70
N HIS A 438 17.00 1.36 21.63
CA HIS A 438 18.08 0.79 20.84
C HIS A 438 19.40 0.79 21.62
N LYS A 439 20.02 -0.39 21.73
CA LYS A 439 21.39 -0.51 22.25
C LYS A 439 22.39 -0.12 21.16
N SER A 440 23.54 0.42 21.57
CA SER A 440 24.60 0.79 20.64
C SER A 440 25.25 -0.48 20.05
N LEU A 441 24.79 -0.90 18.87
CA LEU A 441 25.37 -1.98 18.10
C LEU A 441 25.59 -1.52 16.66
N ASN A 442 26.82 -1.66 16.16
CA ASN A 442 27.13 -1.38 14.75
C ASN A 442 26.72 -2.55 13.85
N SER A 443 25.44 -2.90 13.87
CA SER A 443 24.87 -3.96 13.03
C SER A 443 23.49 -3.54 12.56
N TYR A 444 23.29 -3.63 11.26
CA TYR A 444 22.07 -3.22 10.58
C TYR A 444 21.65 -4.31 9.61
N ILE A 445 20.37 -4.32 9.23
CA ILE A 445 19.80 -5.34 8.35
C ILE A 445 19.14 -4.64 7.17
N LEU A 446 19.53 -5.02 5.95
CA LEU A 446 18.88 -4.55 4.73
C LEU A 446 17.47 -5.16 4.62
N ASN A 447 16.45 -4.34 4.47
CA ASN A 447 15.08 -4.81 4.32
C ASN A 447 14.84 -5.34 2.89
N ALA A 448 15.02 -6.64 2.70
CA ALA A 448 14.85 -7.27 1.39
C ALA A 448 13.42 -7.16 0.82
N PHE A 449 12.43 -6.86 1.64
CA PHE A 449 11.01 -6.83 1.26
C PHE A 449 10.47 -5.42 1.05
N SER A 450 11.35 -4.41 0.95
CA SER A 450 10.97 -3.06 0.51
C SER A 450 10.21 -3.13 -0.82
N HIS A 451 9.11 -2.39 -0.92
CA HIS A 451 8.41 -2.16 -2.20
C HIS A 451 8.97 -0.94 -2.96
N HIS A 452 9.88 -0.19 -2.34
CA HIS A 452 10.67 0.84 -2.99
C HIS A 452 12.00 0.23 -3.44
N GLU A 453 12.36 0.40 -4.71
CA GLU A 453 13.49 -0.28 -5.35
C GLU A 453 13.61 -1.78 -4.98
N PRO A 454 12.52 -2.56 -5.21
CA PRO A 454 12.43 -3.92 -4.70
C PRO A 454 13.47 -4.87 -5.31
N GLU A 455 13.81 -4.70 -6.60
CA GLU A 455 14.85 -5.48 -7.28
C GLU A 455 16.21 -5.29 -6.62
N MET A 456 16.61 -4.03 -6.37
CA MET A 456 17.88 -3.72 -5.68
C MET A 456 17.92 -4.31 -4.27
N HIS A 457 16.83 -4.21 -3.50
CA HIS A 457 16.78 -4.78 -2.15
C HIS A 457 16.91 -6.31 -2.17
N ARG A 458 16.26 -7.00 -3.11
CA ARG A 458 16.37 -8.46 -3.26
C ARG A 458 17.79 -8.89 -3.67
N VAL A 459 18.34 -8.27 -4.73
CA VAL A 459 19.68 -8.58 -5.26
C VAL A 459 20.76 -8.38 -4.19
N LEU A 460 20.75 -7.23 -3.51
CA LEU A 460 21.75 -6.92 -2.47
C LEU A 460 21.62 -7.83 -1.24
N SER A 461 20.39 -8.24 -0.90
CA SER A 461 20.13 -9.19 0.19
C SER A 461 20.61 -10.61 -0.15
N GLY A 462 20.77 -10.92 -1.44
CA GLY A 462 21.24 -12.21 -1.93
C GLY A 462 20.33 -13.37 -1.52
N LEU A 463 19.02 -13.12 -1.37
CA LEU A 463 18.06 -14.14 -0.99
C LEU A 463 17.98 -15.21 -2.09
N GLN A 464 17.78 -16.47 -1.70
CA GLN A 464 17.72 -17.60 -2.62
C GLN A 464 16.49 -18.45 -2.27
N HIS A 465 15.76 -18.87 -3.29
CA HIS A 465 14.59 -19.73 -3.18
C HIS A 465 14.84 -21.02 -3.95
N PHE A 466 14.81 -22.14 -3.24
CA PHE A 466 15.00 -23.45 -3.83
C PHE A 466 13.64 -24.06 -4.19
N PRO A 467 13.47 -24.60 -5.41
CA PRO A 467 12.21 -25.20 -5.82
C PRO A 467 11.76 -26.34 -4.89
N ILE A 468 10.46 -26.39 -4.62
CA ILE A 468 9.83 -27.52 -3.90
C ILE A 468 9.57 -28.64 -4.89
N SER A 469 10.02 -29.86 -4.57
CA SER A 469 9.75 -31.03 -5.39
C SER A 469 8.27 -31.46 -5.29
N PRO A 470 7.71 -32.12 -6.32
CA PRO A 470 6.34 -32.65 -6.27
C PRO A 470 6.10 -33.57 -5.06
N GLU A 471 7.09 -34.38 -4.67
CA GLU A 471 7.01 -35.30 -3.54
C GLU A 471 6.87 -34.55 -2.21
N LEU A 472 7.67 -33.50 -2.02
CA LEU A 472 7.56 -32.64 -0.83
C LEU A 472 6.21 -31.94 -0.77
N MET A 473 5.70 -31.47 -1.91
CA MET A 473 4.38 -30.85 -1.98
C MET A 473 3.28 -31.83 -1.59
N ASN A 474 3.31 -33.07 -2.10
CA ASN A 474 2.34 -34.11 -1.74
C ASN A 474 2.39 -34.44 -0.25
N GLN A 475 3.59 -34.57 0.33
CA GLN A 475 3.74 -34.78 1.77
C GLN A 475 3.15 -33.62 2.61
N ALA A 476 3.33 -32.38 2.17
CA ALA A 476 2.74 -31.22 2.83
C ALA A 476 1.21 -31.21 2.74
N LEU A 477 0.64 -31.62 1.60
CA LEU A 477 -0.80 -31.75 1.40
C LEU A 477 -1.40 -32.83 2.31
N ASP A 478 -0.79 -34.01 2.36
CA ASP A 478 -1.23 -35.11 3.22
C ASP A 478 -1.16 -34.74 4.71
N HIS A 479 -0.05 -34.12 5.12
CA HIS A 479 0.12 -33.62 6.48
C HIS A 479 -0.92 -32.55 6.83
N GLY A 480 -1.11 -31.57 5.95
CA GLY A 480 -2.10 -30.51 6.11
C GLY A 480 -3.53 -31.05 6.21
N LEU A 481 -3.87 -32.03 5.38
CA LEU A 481 -5.17 -32.69 5.38
C LEU A 481 -5.41 -33.44 6.70
N ALA A 482 -4.42 -34.15 7.21
CA ALA A 482 -4.50 -34.83 8.50
C ALA A 482 -4.74 -33.84 9.65
N LEU A 483 -4.00 -32.71 9.68
CA LEU A 483 -4.21 -31.65 10.68
C LEU A 483 -5.62 -31.06 10.60
N TRP A 484 -6.13 -30.83 9.39
CA TRP A 484 -7.46 -30.27 9.20
C TRP A 484 -8.56 -31.24 9.66
N LYS A 485 -8.43 -32.54 9.36
CA LYS A 485 -9.35 -33.58 9.85
C LYS A 485 -9.36 -33.63 11.38
N ALA A 486 -8.18 -33.57 12.02
CA ALA A 486 -8.06 -33.54 13.47
C ALA A 486 -8.70 -32.29 14.09
N GLU A 487 -8.54 -31.12 13.47
CA GLU A 487 -9.20 -29.87 13.91
C GLU A 487 -10.73 -30.00 13.85
N LYS A 488 -11.27 -30.55 12.77
CA LYS A 488 -12.73 -30.79 12.63
C LYS A 488 -13.25 -31.74 13.71
N ALA A 489 -12.54 -32.85 13.96
CA ALA A 489 -12.92 -33.81 14.99
C ALA A 489 -12.96 -33.16 16.40
N LYS A 490 -11.96 -32.34 16.74
CA LYS A 490 -11.93 -31.59 18.02
C LYS A 490 -13.13 -30.64 18.17
N LYS A 491 -13.50 -29.94 17.09
CA LYS A 491 -14.66 -29.03 17.10
C LYS A 491 -15.98 -29.78 17.26
N GLN A 492 -16.12 -30.95 16.63
CA GLN A 492 -17.30 -31.81 16.80
C GLN A 492 -17.41 -32.36 18.23
N ALA A 493 -16.28 -32.70 18.87
CA ALA A 493 -16.26 -33.19 20.25
C ALA A 493 -16.55 -32.11 21.32
N THR A 494 -16.45 -30.82 20.98
CA THR A 494 -16.69 -29.69 21.91
C THR A 494 -18.09 -29.08 21.82
N VAL A 495 -18.92 -29.52 20.88
CA VAL A 495 -20.34 -29.14 20.78
C VAL A 495 -21.17 -30.23 21.49
N PRO A 496 -21.92 -29.92 22.56
CA PRO A 496 -22.84 -30.89 23.15
C PRO A 496 -23.90 -31.25 22.11
N THR A 497 -24.06 -32.54 21.82
CA THR A 497 -25.18 -33.09 21.05
C THR A 497 -26.49 -32.76 21.78
N VAL A 498 -27.18 -31.70 21.37
CA VAL A 498 -28.61 -31.58 21.60
C VAL A 498 -29.28 -32.43 20.53
N ALA A 499 -29.79 -33.59 20.94
CA ALA A 499 -30.68 -34.38 20.11
C ALA A 499 -31.92 -33.51 19.81
N THR A 500 -32.17 -33.24 18.53
CA THR A 500 -33.47 -32.74 18.08
C THR A 500 -34.06 -33.81 17.18
N ASP A 501 -35.25 -34.23 17.57
CA ASP A 501 -36.05 -35.23 16.89
C ASP A 501 -36.30 -34.89 15.43
N SER A 502 -36.39 -35.97 14.66
CA SER A 502 -36.81 -36.08 13.28
C SER A 502 -37.86 -35.06 12.84
N ASN A 503 -37.59 -34.38 11.72
CA ASN A 503 -38.66 -34.15 10.76
C ASN A 503 -38.14 -34.21 9.31
N GLN A 504 -38.81 -35.07 8.55
CA GLN A 504 -38.61 -35.34 7.14
C GLN A 504 -38.98 -34.09 6.32
N ASN A 505 -38.09 -33.69 5.41
CA ASN A 505 -38.39 -33.14 4.08
C ASN A 505 -37.06 -32.77 3.42
N ALA A 506 -36.42 -33.79 2.84
CA ALA A 506 -35.37 -33.61 1.86
C ALA A 506 -36.03 -33.64 0.48
N ASP A 507 -36.20 -32.48 -0.15
CA ASP A 507 -35.99 -32.29 -1.59
C ASP A 507 -36.19 -30.83 -2.00
N ARG A 508 -35.30 -30.37 -2.90
CA ARG A 508 -35.24 -29.07 -3.61
C ARG A 508 -34.81 -27.84 -2.80
N LEU A 509 -33.57 -27.38 -3.03
CA LEU A 509 -33.28 -26.14 -3.77
C LEU A 509 -31.77 -25.86 -3.84
N GLU A 510 -31.34 -25.59 -5.07
CA GLU A 510 -30.01 -25.15 -5.46
C GLU A 510 -29.66 -23.75 -4.93
N ALA A 511 -28.35 -23.52 -4.80
CA ALA A 511 -27.64 -22.27 -5.01
C ALA A 511 -28.31 -20.95 -4.56
N THR A 512 -27.99 -20.52 -3.34
CA THR A 512 -27.76 -19.09 -3.05
C THR A 512 -26.72 -18.94 -1.95
N ASP A 513 -25.65 -18.21 -2.23
CA ASP A 513 -24.72 -17.68 -1.25
C ASP A 513 -25.46 -16.86 -0.19
N VAL A 514 -25.59 -17.43 1.02
CA VAL A 514 -26.06 -16.70 2.20
C VAL A 514 -24.84 -16.35 3.06
N ILE A 515 -24.60 -15.05 3.16
CA ILE A 515 -23.70 -14.40 4.09
C ILE A 515 -24.02 -14.89 5.51
N GLU A 516 -23.18 -15.76 6.05
CA GLU A 516 -23.24 -16.19 7.44
C GLU A 516 -22.73 -15.05 8.33
N GLN A 517 -23.65 -14.25 8.86
CA GLN A 517 -23.36 -13.28 9.91
C GLN A 517 -23.09 -14.04 11.22
N GLN A 518 -21.86 -13.97 11.73
CA GLN A 518 -21.54 -14.42 13.08
C GLN A 518 -22.32 -13.58 14.12
N PRO A 519 -22.97 -14.20 15.12
CA PRO A 519 -23.73 -13.49 16.14
C PRO A 519 -22.76 -12.91 17.20
N GLY A 520 -22.65 -11.58 17.26
CA GLY A 520 -21.81 -10.93 18.26
C GLY A 520 -21.43 -9.48 17.97
N GLN A 521 -22.32 -8.67 17.36
CA GLN A 521 -22.13 -7.22 17.30
C GLN A 521 -23.36 -6.51 17.86
N LYS A 522 -23.14 -5.73 18.94
CA LYS A 522 -24.11 -4.76 19.47
C LYS A 522 -24.60 -3.84 18.33
N PRO A 523 -25.87 -3.45 18.30
CA PRO A 523 -26.45 -2.74 17.17
C PRO A 523 -25.73 -1.42 16.89
N LYS A 524 -25.34 -1.21 15.63
CA LYS A 524 -24.88 0.09 15.10
C LYS A 524 -25.96 1.13 15.40
N ARG A 525 -25.57 2.19 16.13
CA ARG A 525 -26.42 3.36 16.36
C ARG A 525 -26.96 3.90 15.04
N ARG A 526 -28.28 3.89 14.91
CA ARG A 526 -29.03 4.60 13.86
C ARG A 526 -28.67 6.07 13.96
N TYR A 527 -28.18 6.67 12.87
CA TYR A 527 -27.99 8.12 12.78
C TYR A 527 -29.36 8.79 12.92
N GLN A 528 -29.59 9.48 14.03
CA GLN A 528 -30.73 10.38 14.19
C GLN A 528 -30.25 11.80 13.87
N PRO A 529 -30.91 12.53 12.96
CA PRO A 529 -30.59 13.93 12.72
C PRO A 529 -30.87 14.74 13.99
N ARG A 530 -29.88 15.52 14.45
CA ARG A 530 -30.04 16.47 15.56
C ARG A 530 -31.11 17.51 15.18
N LYS A 531 -32.20 17.58 15.95
CA LYS A 531 -33.05 18.77 16.01
C LYS A 531 -32.18 19.95 16.44
N LYS A 532 -32.03 20.96 15.58
CA LYS A 532 -31.49 22.26 15.97
C LYS A 532 -32.53 22.95 16.85
N THR A 533 -32.23 23.09 18.13
CA THR A 533 -32.95 24.00 19.02
C THR A 533 -32.50 25.41 18.65
N LEU A 534 -33.41 26.23 18.13
CA LEU A 534 -33.22 27.68 18.00
C LEU A 534 -33.11 28.26 19.42
N VAL A 535 -31.93 28.71 19.79
CA VAL A 535 -31.74 29.60 20.94
C VAL A 535 -31.67 31.00 20.37
N SER A 536 -32.69 31.79 20.68
CA SER A 536 -32.73 33.24 20.47
C SER A 536 -31.62 33.89 21.27
N GLN A 537 -30.62 34.45 20.59
CA GLN A 537 -29.72 35.44 21.19
C GLN A 537 -30.20 36.82 20.75
N GLU A 538 -30.63 37.59 21.74
CA GLU A 538 -30.97 39.00 21.64
C GLU A 538 -29.75 39.79 21.14
N ALA A 539 -29.95 40.58 20.09
CA ALA A 539 -28.95 41.49 19.56
C ALA A 539 -28.96 42.77 20.40
N SER A 540 -27.90 43.00 21.18
CA SER A 540 -27.59 44.33 21.72
C SER A 540 -26.88 45.14 20.65
N THR A 541 -27.56 46.18 20.18
CA THR A 541 -27.03 47.26 19.35
C THR A 541 -26.02 48.08 20.15
N SER A 542 -24.77 48.18 19.66
CA SER A 542 -23.89 49.30 19.97
C SER A 542 -23.41 49.95 18.68
N GLN A 543 -23.74 51.24 18.57
CA GLN A 543 -23.42 52.14 17.48
C GLN A 543 -21.92 52.42 17.42
N ILE A 544 -21.36 52.45 16.22
CA ILE A 544 -20.06 53.04 15.91
C ILE A 544 -20.35 54.45 15.37
N PRO A 545 -19.80 55.54 15.93
CA PRO A 545 -19.94 56.87 15.32
C PRO A 545 -19.01 56.99 14.11
N MET A 546 -19.52 57.62 13.05
CA MET A 546 -18.70 58.15 11.98
C MET A 546 -17.98 59.41 12.47
N ASP A 547 -16.67 59.43 12.29
CA ASP A 547 -15.90 60.52 11.68
C ASP A 547 -14.60 59.94 11.09
#